data_AF-A0A7R9J9G0-F1
#
_entry.id   AF-A0A7R9J9G0-F1
#
_cell.length_a   1.000
_cell.length_b   1.000
_cell.length_c   1.000
_cell.angle_alpha   90.00
_cell.angle_beta   90.00
_cell.angle_gamma   90.00
#
_symmetry.space_group_name_H-M   'P 1'
#
loop_
_entity.id
_entity.type
_entity.pdbx_description
1 polymer ?
#
loop_
_entity_poly.entity_id
_entity_poly.type
_entity_poly.pdbx_seq_one_letter_code
_entity_poly.pdbx_strand_id
1 'polypeptide(L)'
;MSRYTYESRLAVLYLASTLLSIVTTVCALVPYEHWREILDVCVDVRCNCMLYGSDTFNFFTGGSRIFCLFVVFASAPALVVGMVMAGYHGYRVCISARHHTPNGRKSKSLRNGEVAVVKPQNENPEMTTPICQCWTMVALLGITIGLLILAAAIILTDGYVKTCNEYRKTLVKTLPTTGLATKVIYNRLSCSSILDFMDYLEPTTRPFRRRENFDYSRPYEERDFTRGDFINTAASLLLAIFTSWINCALWGLIVIHNFVLAKLARSRNTGI
;
A
#
# COMPACT_ATOMS: atom_id res chain seq x y z
N MET A 1 23.90 -7.43 20.15
CA MET A 1 22.44 -7.18 20.09
C MET A 1 21.71 -8.50 20.31
N SER A 2 20.67 -8.56 21.15
CA SER A 2 20.02 -9.83 21.49
C SER A 2 19.08 -10.31 20.37
N ARG A 3 18.84 -11.62 20.26
CA ARG A 3 17.90 -12.22 19.30
C ARG A 3 16.50 -11.60 19.44
N TYR A 4 16.09 -11.35 20.67
CA TYR A 4 14.83 -10.66 21.00
C TYR A 4 14.70 -9.29 20.30
N THR A 5 15.76 -8.49 20.27
CA THR A 5 15.73 -7.18 19.60
C THR A 5 15.52 -7.29 18.09
N TYR A 6 16.10 -8.30 17.42
CA TYR A 6 15.87 -8.52 15.99
C TYR A 6 14.45 -8.97 15.69
N GLU A 7 13.92 -9.92 16.47
CA GLU A 7 12.55 -10.44 16.31
C GLU A 7 11.51 -9.33 16.56
N SER A 8 11.72 -8.49 17.57
CA SER A 8 10.86 -7.34 17.86
C SER A 8 10.88 -6.30 16.74
N ARG A 9 12.05 -5.96 16.21
CA ARG A 9 12.16 -5.03 15.07
C ARG A 9 11.46 -5.57 13.83
N LEU A 10 11.64 -6.85 13.51
CA LEU A 10 10.96 -7.48 12.37
C LEU A 10 9.44 -7.50 12.55
N ALA A 11 8.93 -7.82 13.74
CA ALA A 11 7.50 -7.76 14.02
C ALA A 11 6.92 -6.36 13.74
N VAL A 12 7.59 -5.31 14.21
CA VAL A 12 7.18 -3.92 13.97
C VAL A 12 7.26 -3.55 12.49
N LEU A 13 8.34 -3.92 11.79
CA LEU A 13 8.51 -3.64 10.37
C LEU A 13 7.45 -4.31 9.51
N TYR A 14 7.16 -5.60 9.74
CA TYR A 14 6.12 -6.31 8.99
C TYR A 14 4.72 -5.78 9.29
N LEU A 15 4.43 -5.42 10.54
CA LEU A 15 3.16 -4.80 10.91
C LEU A 15 2.98 -3.44 10.23
N ALA A 16 4.01 -2.58 10.28
CA ALA A 16 3.99 -1.27 9.63
C ALA A 16 3.83 -1.42 8.11
N SER A 17 4.54 -2.35 7.47
CA SER A 17 4.39 -2.64 6.04
C SER A 17 2.97 -3.13 5.69
N THR A 18 2.36 -3.94 6.55
CA THR A 18 0.97 -4.41 6.36
C THR A 18 0.00 -3.23 6.36
N LEU A 19 0.12 -2.34 7.35
CA LEU A 19 -0.73 -1.14 7.44
C LEU A 19 -0.54 -0.21 6.24
N LEU A 20 0.72 0.04 5.84
CA LEU A 20 1.02 0.84 4.66
C LEU A 20 0.44 0.22 3.38
N SER A 21 0.53 -1.11 3.23
CA SER A 21 -0.02 -1.83 2.07
C SER A 21 -1.54 -1.71 2.00
N ILE A 22 -2.24 -1.75 3.15
CA ILE A 22 -3.69 -1.51 3.22
C ILE A 22 -4.01 -0.08 2.77
N VAL A 23 -3.31 0.92 3.32
CA VAL A 23 -3.55 2.34 2.98
C VAL A 23 -3.29 2.58 1.50
N THR A 24 -2.16 2.12 0.95
CA THR A 24 -1.84 2.25 -0.48
C THR A 24 -2.93 1.63 -1.36
N THR A 25 -3.39 0.42 -1.02
CA THR A 25 -4.42 -0.31 -1.78
C THR A 25 -5.74 0.45 -1.77
N VAL A 26 -6.23 0.85 -0.59
CA VAL A 26 -7.50 1.57 -0.45
C VAL A 26 -7.45 2.92 -1.15
N CYS A 27 -6.37 3.67 -0.96
CA CYS A 27 -6.20 4.99 -1.55
C CYS A 27 -5.99 4.97 -3.08
N ALA A 28 -5.55 3.84 -3.65
CA ALA A 28 -5.55 3.63 -5.10
C ALA A 28 -6.91 3.13 -5.63
N LEU A 29 -7.58 2.26 -4.86
CA LEU A 29 -8.85 1.65 -5.26
C LEU A 29 -10.00 2.65 -5.28
N VAL A 30 -10.09 3.55 -4.30
CA VAL A 30 -11.18 4.52 -4.20
C VAL A 30 -11.25 5.43 -5.44
N PRO A 31 -10.16 6.11 -5.86
CA PRO A 31 -10.15 6.86 -7.12
C PRO A 31 -10.44 6.00 -8.34
N TYR A 32 -9.90 4.77 -8.39
CA TYR A 32 -10.18 3.88 -9.52
C TYR A 32 -11.67 3.60 -9.64
N GLU A 33 -12.34 3.15 -8.58
CA GLU A 33 -13.76 2.81 -8.61
C GLU A 33 -14.64 4.04 -8.85
N HIS A 34 -14.26 5.20 -8.30
CA HIS A 34 -15.01 6.45 -8.52
C HIS A 34 -14.94 6.90 -9.99
N TRP A 35 -13.76 6.87 -10.61
CA TRP A 35 -13.54 7.40 -11.95
C TRP A 35 -13.74 6.39 -13.08
N ARG A 36 -13.81 5.08 -12.79
CA ARG A 36 -13.80 4.05 -13.84
C ARG A 36 -14.94 4.20 -14.85
N GLU A 37 -16.13 4.62 -14.43
CA GLU A 37 -17.30 4.70 -15.32
C GLU A 37 -17.33 6.01 -16.09
N ILE A 38 -16.80 7.07 -15.49
CA ILE A 38 -16.72 8.42 -16.09
C ILE A 38 -15.66 8.44 -17.19
N LEU A 39 -14.52 7.80 -16.95
CA LEU A 39 -13.36 7.84 -17.85
C LEU A 39 -13.44 6.80 -18.99
N ASP A 40 -14.33 5.80 -18.92
CA ASP A 40 -14.47 4.72 -19.93
C ASP A 40 -15.28 5.16 -21.16
N VAL A 41 -14.79 6.19 -21.85
CA VAL A 41 -15.42 6.77 -23.05
C VAL A 41 -14.74 6.34 -24.35
N CYS A 42 -13.76 5.44 -24.29
CA CYS A 42 -13.01 4.98 -25.46
C CYS A 42 -13.76 3.90 -26.24
N VAL A 43 -13.52 3.88 -27.56
CA VAL A 43 -14.24 3.00 -28.50
C VAL A 43 -13.67 1.58 -28.51
N ASP A 44 -12.34 1.42 -28.48
CA ASP A 44 -11.68 0.12 -28.72
C ASP A 44 -10.91 -0.47 -27.54
N VAL A 45 -10.57 0.34 -26.52
CA VAL A 45 -9.76 -0.09 -25.37
C VAL A 45 -10.44 0.37 -24.08
N ARG A 46 -10.55 -0.51 -23.08
CA ARG A 46 -11.08 -0.14 -21.75
C ARG A 46 -10.17 0.89 -21.10
N CYS A 47 -10.62 2.14 -21.07
CA CYS A 47 -9.84 3.29 -20.66
C CYS A 47 -10.35 3.86 -19.34
N ASN A 48 -10.67 2.96 -18.41
CA ASN A 48 -11.31 3.26 -17.15
C ASN A 48 -10.34 3.53 -16.00
N CYS A 49 -9.07 3.81 -16.30
CA CYS A 49 -8.07 4.11 -15.28
C CYS A 49 -7.80 5.61 -15.25
N MET A 50 -7.78 6.20 -14.05
CA MET A 50 -7.42 7.60 -13.90
C MET A 50 -5.93 7.87 -14.19
N LEU A 51 -5.06 6.90 -13.94
CA LEU A 51 -3.63 7.04 -14.24
C LEU A 51 -3.40 7.00 -15.75
N TYR A 52 -2.49 7.83 -16.22
CA TYR A 52 -2.21 8.00 -17.65
C TYR A 52 -3.43 8.45 -18.46
N GLY A 53 -4.30 9.27 -17.85
CA GLY A 53 -5.39 9.92 -18.55
C GLY A 53 -4.87 10.85 -19.65
N SER A 54 -5.62 10.99 -20.74
CA SER A 54 -5.21 11.73 -21.92
C SER A 54 -6.30 12.68 -22.41
N ASP A 55 -5.88 13.87 -22.79
CA ASP A 55 -6.72 14.91 -23.37
C ASP A 55 -6.90 14.64 -24.88
N THR A 56 -8.14 14.45 -25.32
CA THR A 56 -8.46 14.35 -26.75
C THR A 56 -8.95 15.70 -27.29
N PHE A 57 -9.40 15.75 -28.55
CA PHE A 57 -9.92 16.98 -29.13
C PHE A 57 -11.19 17.48 -28.44
N ASN A 58 -12.05 16.55 -27.98
CA ASN A 58 -13.40 16.88 -27.54
C ASN A 58 -13.68 16.50 -26.07
N PHE A 59 -12.87 15.62 -25.46
CA PHE A 59 -13.11 15.14 -24.10
C PHE A 59 -11.84 14.58 -23.47
N PHE A 60 -11.83 14.51 -22.15
CA PHE A 60 -10.80 13.83 -21.38
C PHE A 60 -11.11 12.33 -21.29
N THR A 61 -10.08 11.50 -21.37
CA THR A 61 -10.20 10.03 -21.35
C THR A 61 -9.26 9.44 -20.31
N GLY A 62 -9.63 8.31 -19.71
CA GLY A 62 -8.72 7.60 -18.82
C GLY A 62 -7.62 6.86 -19.57
N GLY A 63 -6.64 6.37 -18.83
CA GLY A 63 -5.62 5.45 -19.31
C GLY A 63 -6.07 4.00 -19.28
N SER A 64 -5.16 3.11 -19.65
CA SER A 64 -5.42 1.66 -19.68
C SER A 64 -5.73 1.10 -18.29
N ARG A 65 -6.78 0.27 -18.22
CA ARG A 65 -7.19 -0.47 -17.00
C ARG A 65 -6.04 -1.19 -16.30
N ILE A 66 -5.07 -1.69 -17.06
CA ILE A 66 -3.95 -2.49 -16.54
C ILE A 66 -3.15 -1.72 -15.50
N PHE A 67 -2.94 -0.41 -15.69
CA PHE A 67 -2.14 0.39 -14.76
C PHE A 67 -2.80 0.51 -13.38
N CYS A 68 -4.11 0.84 -13.34
CA CYS A 68 -4.83 0.96 -12.08
C CYS A 68 -4.94 -0.39 -11.36
N LEU A 69 -5.25 -1.47 -12.08
CA LEU A 69 -5.30 -2.80 -11.48
C LEU A 69 -3.93 -3.23 -10.95
N PHE A 70 -2.86 -2.96 -11.70
CA PHE A 70 -1.50 -3.27 -11.26
C PHE A 70 -1.18 -2.55 -9.94
N VAL A 71 -1.43 -1.23 -9.86
CA VAL A 71 -1.17 -0.47 -8.63
C VAL A 71 -2.00 -0.98 -7.44
N VAL A 72 -3.29 -1.26 -7.66
CA VAL A 72 -4.19 -1.78 -6.62
C VAL A 72 -3.72 -3.14 -6.10
N PHE A 73 -3.33 -4.07 -7.00
CA PHE A 73 -2.99 -5.43 -6.60
C PHE A 73 -1.51 -5.66 -6.29
N ALA A 74 -0.60 -4.76 -6.68
CA ALA A 74 0.83 -4.89 -6.42
C ALA A 74 1.18 -4.98 -4.93
N SER A 75 0.36 -4.37 -4.07
CA SER A 75 0.55 -4.42 -2.62
C SER A 75 0.03 -5.71 -1.97
N ALA A 76 -0.72 -6.56 -2.70
CA ALA A 76 -1.33 -7.76 -2.13
C ALA A 76 -0.31 -8.80 -1.60
N PRO A 77 0.79 -9.13 -2.31
CA PRO A 77 1.81 -10.02 -1.78
C PRO A 77 2.46 -9.49 -0.51
N ALA A 78 2.70 -8.17 -0.45
CA ALA A 78 3.27 -7.50 0.71
C ALA A 78 2.32 -7.58 1.92
N LEU A 79 1.02 -7.40 1.70
CA LEU A 79 -0.01 -7.51 2.73
C LEU A 79 -0.08 -8.93 3.30
N VAL A 80 -0.14 -9.96 2.44
CA VAL A 80 -0.25 -11.36 2.88
C VAL A 80 1.01 -11.79 3.64
N VAL A 81 2.19 -11.56 3.06
CA VAL A 81 3.46 -11.96 3.69
C VAL A 81 3.72 -11.14 4.95
N GLY A 82 3.45 -9.84 4.91
CA GLY A 82 3.57 -8.95 6.06
C GLY A 82 2.70 -9.40 7.23
N MET A 83 1.44 -9.76 6.98
CA MET A 83 0.52 -10.23 8.02
C MET A 83 0.99 -11.54 8.66
N VAL A 84 1.36 -12.53 7.85
CA VAL A 84 1.87 -13.83 8.33
C VAL A 84 3.14 -13.65 9.14
N MET A 85 4.09 -12.86 8.64
CA MET A 85 5.38 -12.65 9.31
C MET A 85 5.27 -11.77 10.55
N ALA A 86 4.38 -10.77 10.56
CA ALA A 86 4.07 -9.99 11.76
C ALA A 86 3.50 -10.89 12.86
N GLY A 87 2.57 -11.79 12.51
CA GLY A 87 2.03 -12.79 13.44
C GLY A 87 3.12 -13.73 13.97
N TYR A 88 3.97 -14.27 13.08
CA TYR A 88 5.07 -15.16 13.44
C TYR A 88 6.07 -14.50 14.40
N HIS A 89 6.59 -13.33 14.04
CA HIS A 89 7.57 -12.62 14.86
C HIS A 89 6.95 -12.07 16.15
N GLY A 90 5.72 -11.54 16.08
CA GLY A 90 4.97 -11.05 17.25
C GLY A 90 4.72 -12.15 18.28
N TYR A 91 4.27 -13.33 17.84
CA TYR A 91 4.08 -14.49 18.70
C TYR A 91 5.38 -14.89 19.43
N ARG A 92 6.51 -14.93 18.70
CA ARG A 92 7.82 -15.30 19.28
C ARG A 92 8.32 -14.26 20.29
N VAL A 93 8.04 -12.97 20.06
CA VAL A 93 8.36 -11.90 21.00
C VAL A 93 7.54 -12.05 22.29
N CYS A 94 6.24 -12.30 22.19
CA CYS A 94 5.36 -12.47 23.34
C CYS A 94 5.73 -13.70 24.21
N ILE A 95 6.08 -14.83 23.59
CA ILE A 95 6.53 -16.03 24.33
C ILE A 95 7.89 -15.81 24.98
N SER A 96 8.85 -15.24 24.25
CA SER A 96 10.17 -14.94 24.81
C SER A 96 10.07 -13.99 26.00
N ALA A 97 9.16 -13.00 25.96
CA ALA A 97 8.89 -12.10 27.07
C ALA A 97 8.32 -12.85 28.29
N ARG A 98 7.42 -13.81 28.08
CA ARG A 98 6.83 -14.64 29.15
C ARG A 98 7.88 -15.47 29.89
N HIS A 99 8.87 -16.03 29.17
CA HIS A 99 9.98 -16.78 29.77
C HIS A 99 11.02 -15.90 30.51
N HIS A 100 11.09 -14.60 30.18
CA HIS A 100 11.93 -13.65 30.90
C HIS A 100 11.26 -13.04 32.14
N THR A 101 9.99 -13.35 32.42
CA THR A 101 9.39 -12.96 33.71
C THR A 101 10.06 -13.74 34.86
N PRO A 102 10.56 -13.07 35.91
CA PRO A 102 11.44 -13.65 36.93
C PRO A 102 10.71 -14.53 37.96
N ASN A 103 9.57 -15.13 37.61
CA ASN A 103 8.81 -15.99 38.54
C ASN A 103 9.16 -17.48 38.44
N GLY A 104 10.38 -17.79 37.96
CA GLY A 104 10.88 -19.15 37.76
C GLY A 104 11.94 -19.62 38.75
N ARG A 105 12.43 -18.80 39.70
CA ARG A 105 13.23 -19.31 40.83
C ARG A 105 12.30 -19.87 41.91
N LYS A 106 11.66 -21.02 41.64
CA LYS A 106 11.13 -21.84 42.73
C LYS A 106 12.32 -22.51 43.43
N SER A 107 12.94 -21.79 44.36
CA SER A 107 13.83 -22.41 45.34
C SER A 107 12.97 -23.33 46.21
N LYS A 108 13.05 -24.64 45.98
CA LYS A 108 12.52 -25.61 46.94
C LYS A 108 13.57 -25.75 48.05
N SER A 109 13.28 -25.18 49.21
CA SER A 109 14.08 -25.41 50.41
C SER A 109 13.96 -26.89 50.82
N LEU A 110 15.07 -27.63 50.73
CA LEU A 110 15.19 -28.96 51.32
C LEU A 110 15.33 -28.80 52.83
N ARG A 111 14.60 -29.63 53.60
CA ARG A 111 14.40 -29.55 55.05
C ARG A 111 15.69 -29.70 55.90
N ASN A 112 16.87 -29.83 55.31
CA ASN A 112 18.14 -30.10 56.00
C ASN A 112 19.25 -29.04 55.78
N GLY A 113 18.92 -27.81 55.42
CA GLY A 113 19.90 -26.69 55.43
C GLY A 113 20.91 -26.68 54.27
N GLU A 114 20.90 -27.68 53.39
CA GLU A 114 21.60 -27.61 52.12
C GLU A 114 20.75 -26.89 51.08
N VAL A 115 21.23 -25.71 50.65
CA VAL A 115 20.65 -24.97 49.54
C VAL A 115 21.09 -25.66 48.25
N ALA A 116 20.31 -26.64 47.80
CA ALA A 116 20.42 -27.13 46.44
C ALA A 116 19.95 -26.00 45.51
N VAL A 117 20.89 -25.21 44.99
CA VAL A 117 20.64 -24.35 43.83
C VAL A 117 20.33 -25.29 42.68
N VAL A 118 19.04 -25.56 42.47
CA VAL A 118 18.55 -26.06 41.19
C VAL A 118 18.88 -24.95 40.20
N LYS A 119 20.09 -25.01 39.63
CA LYS A 119 20.33 -24.38 38.34
C LYS A 119 19.17 -24.90 37.50
N PRO A 120 18.30 -24.04 36.95
CA PRO A 120 17.40 -24.53 35.93
C PRO A 120 18.32 -25.26 34.97
N GLN A 121 18.07 -26.56 34.82
CA GLN A 121 18.65 -27.30 33.73
C GLN A 121 18.52 -26.36 32.55
N ASN A 122 19.64 -26.09 31.87
CA ASN A 122 19.57 -25.55 30.53
C ASN A 122 18.85 -26.63 29.70
N GLU A 123 17.56 -26.85 29.95
CA GLU A 123 16.57 -26.74 28.92
C GLU A 123 16.88 -25.38 28.29
N ASN A 124 17.87 -25.36 27.39
CA ASN A 124 17.57 -24.89 26.08
C ASN A 124 16.23 -25.57 25.78
N PRO A 125 15.08 -24.85 25.75
CA PRO A 125 14.20 -25.20 24.68
C PRO A 125 15.06 -24.86 23.46
N GLU A 126 15.81 -25.87 22.99
CA GLU A 126 15.64 -26.33 21.63
C GLU A 126 14.14 -26.34 21.42
N MET A 127 13.61 -25.15 21.13
CA MET A 127 12.28 -24.93 20.65
C MET A 127 12.37 -25.55 19.27
N THR A 128 12.23 -26.88 19.29
CA THR A 128 11.96 -27.82 18.22
C THR A 128 11.93 -27.08 16.90
N THR A 129 13.12 -26.78 16.38
CA THR A 129 13.26 -26.45 14.97
C THR A 129 13.01 -27.76 14.26
N PRO A 130 11.94 -27.83 13.44
CA PRO A 130 12.20 -27.59 12.03
C PRO A 130 10.98 -27.00 11.33
N ILE A 131 10.74 -25.70 11.47
CA ILE A 131 10.21 -24.97 10.32
C ILE A 131 11.46 -24.44 9.64
N CYS A 132 11.87 -25.13 8.58
CA CYS A 132 13.03 -24.86 7.73
C CYS A 132 13.38 -23.36 7.75
N GLN A 133 14.36 -22.95 8.58
CA GLN A 133 14.73 -21.54 8.80
C GLN A 133 15.56 -21.04 7.61
N CYS A 134 14.94 -21.03 6.43
CA CYS A 134 15.50 -20.45 5.23
C CYS A 134 15.25 -18.93 5.22
N TRP A 135 15.88 -18.22 6.16
CA TRP A 135 15.92 -16.76 6.19
C TRP A 135 16.42 -16.17 4.85
N THR A 136 17.22 -16.95 4.11
CA THR A 136 17.62 -16.67 2.73
C THR A 136 16.43 -16.64 1.77
N MET A 137 15.51 -17.60 1.83
CA MET A 137 14.31 -17.62 0.98
C MET A 137 13.36 -16.48 1.32
N VAL A 138 13.22 -16.15 2.62
CA VAL A 138 12.45 -14.99 3.06
C VAL A 138 13.06 -13.68 2.56
N ALA A 139 14.39 -13.56 2.59
CA ALA A 139 15.08 -12.39 2.04
C ALA A 139 14.89 -12.27 0.52
N LEU A 140 15.00 -13.38 -0.22
CA LEU A 140 14.76 -13.40 -1.66
C LEU A 140 13.31 -13.02 -2.00
N LEU A 141 12.34 -13.59 -1.29
CA LEU A 141 10.93 -13.20 -1.41
C LEU A 141 10.75 -11.71 -1.12
N GLY A 142 11.38 -11.20 -0.06
CA GLY A 142 11.36 -9.77 0.29
C GLY A 142 11.93 -8.87 -0.81
N ILE A 143 12.97 -9.30 -1.53
CA ILE A 143 13.51 -8.55 -2.68
C ILE A 143 12.47 -8.49 -3.80
N THR A 144 11.82 -9.61 -4.14
CA THR A 144 10.80 -9.62 -5.20
C THR A 144 9.60 -8.74 -4.86
N ILE A 145 9.16 -8.76 -3.60
CA ILE A 145 8.08 -7.88 -3.12
C ILE A 145 8.51 -6.42 -3.13
N GLY A 146 9.73 -6.12 -2.70
CA GLY A 146 10.29 -4.77 -2.73
C GLY A 146 10.34 -4.20 -4.16
N LEU A 147 10.78 -5.00 -5.14
CA LEU A 147 10.79 -4.60 -6.55
C LEU A 147 9.38 -4.39 -7.11
N LEU A 148 8.42 -5.22 -6.72
CA LEU A 148 7.03 -5.08 -7.13
C LEU A 148 6.41 -3.77 -6.60
N ILE A 149 6.63 -3.45 -5.33
CA ILE A 149 6.17 -2.19 -4.73
C ILE A 149 6.88 -1.00 -5.37
N LEU A 150 8.18 -1.11 -5.65
CA LEU A 150 8.93 -0.05 -6.33
C LEU A 150 8.34 0.24 -7.72
N ALA A 151 8.06 -0.80 -8.52
CA ALA A 151 7.42 -0.64 -9.82
C ALA A 151 6.04 0.02 -9.68
N ALA A 152 5.24 -0.37 -8.69
CA ALA A 152 3.95 0.25 -8.42
C ALA A 152 4.07 1.71 -8.00
N ALA A 153 5.03 2.05 -7.14
CA ALA A 153 5.30 3.43 -6.72
C ALA A 153 5.70 4.32 -7.91
N ILE A 154 6.53 3.80 -8.83
CA ILE A 154 6.92 4.50 -10.05
C ILE A 154 5.72 4.73 -10.96
N ILE A 155 4.94 3.69 -11.27
CA ILE A 155 3.76 3.77 -12.15
C ILE A 155 2.72 4.72 -11.57
N LEU A 156 2.48 4.65 -10.26
CA LEU A 156 1.55 5.54 -9.58
C LEU A 156 2.02 7.00 -9.62
N THR A 157 3.31 7.26 -9.36
CA THR A 157 3.88 8.62 -9.40
C THR A 157 3.88 9.19 -10.81
N ASP A 158 4.37 8.45 -11.81
CA ASP A 158 4.42 8.87 -13.21
C ASP A 158 3.02 9.04 -13.79
N GLY A 159 2.11 8.09 -13.52
CA GLY A 159 0.72 8.16 -13.93
C GLY A 159 0.01 9.39 -13.36
N TYR A 160 0.20 9.70 -12.08
CA TYR A 160 -0.35 10.90 -11.42
C TYR A 160 0.11 12.19 -12.12
N VAL A 161 1.41 12.33 -12.38
CA VAL A 161 1.98 13.53 -13.03
C VAL A 161 1.49 13.65 -14.48
N LYS A 162 1.44 12.54 -15.23
CA LYS A 162 0.96 12.56 -16.62
C LYS A 162 -0.50 12.93 -16.71
N THR A 163 -1.37 12.30 -15.93
CA THR A 163 -2.80 12.64 -15.88
C THR A 163 -3.00 14.11 -15.53
N CYS A 164 -2.27 14.63 -14.53
CA CYS A 164 -2.29 16.05 -14.18
C CYS A 164 -1.93 16.96 -15.37
N ASN A 165 -0.84 16.65 -16.07
CA ASN A 165 -0.38 17.47 -17.19
C ASN A 165 -1.33 17.44 -18.38
N GLU A 166 -1.97 16.31 -18.66
CA GLU A 166 -3.00 16.21 -19.69
C GLU A 166 -4.27 16.95 -19.27
N TYR A 167 -4.73 16.78 -18.04
CA TYR A 167 -5.93 17.47 -17.55
C TYR A 167 -5.77 18.99 -17.49
N ARG A 168 -4.55 19.50 -17.23
CA ARG A 168 -4.22 20.93 -17.37
C ARG A 168 -4.57 21.47 -18.75
N LYS A 169 -4.32 20.70 -19.81
CA LYS A 169 -4.65 21.10 -21.19
C LYS A 169 -6.17 21.17 -21.38
N THR A 170 -6.89 20.18 -20.87
CA THR A 170 -8.36 20.15 -20.88
C THR A 170 -8.96 21.34 -20.14
N LEU A 171 -8.42 21.67 -18.96
CA LEU A 171 -8.85 22.82 -18.14
C LEU A 171 -8.74 24.14 -18.89
N VAL A 172 -7.63 24.36 -19.60
CA VAL A 172 -7.41 25.59 -20.38
C VAL A 172 -8.32 25.67 -21.60
N LYS A 173 -8.65 24.54 -22.22
CA LYS A 173 -9.64 24.49 -23.31
C LYS A 173 -11.06 24.79 -22.82
N THR A 174 -11.40 24.33 -21.62
CA THR A 174 -12.78 24.35 -21.10
C THR A 174 -13.11 25.67 -20.39
N LEU A 175 -12.17 26.23 -19.65
CA LEU A 175 -12.39 27.50 -18.97
C LEU A 175 -12.12 28.68 -19.92
N PRO A 176 -13.01 29.69 -19.99
CA PRO A 176 -12.78 30.92 -20.74
C PRO A 176 -11.72 31.78 -20.03
N THR A 177 -10.46 31.32 -20.06
CA THR A 177 -9.33 31.98 -19.42
C THR A 177 -8.53 32.79 -20.43
N THR A 178 -8.32 34.07 -20.15
CA THR A 178 -7.45 34.94 -20.95
C THR A 178 -6.04 34.99 -20.37
N GLY A 179 -5.02 34.95 -21.23
CA GLY A 179 -3.59 35.25 -21.00
C GLY A 179 -2.99 34.87 -19.65
N LEU A 180 -3.23 35.69 -18.63
CA LEU A 180 -2.70 35.52 -17.26
C LEU A 180 -3.29 34.30 -16.55
N ALA A 181 -4.59 34.03 -16.68
CA ALA A 181 -5.25 32.90 -16.03
C ALA A 181 -4.74 31.56 -16.59
N THR A 182 -4.50 31.49 -17.90
CA THR A 182 -3.88 30.33 -18.55
C THR A 182 -2.46 30.06 -18.02
N LYS A 183 -1.66 31.12 -17.83
CA LYS A 183 -0.31 30.99 -17.24
C LYS A 183 -0.36 30.50 -15.80
N VAL A 184 -1.36 30.90 -15.01
CA VAL A 184 -1.55 30.40 -13.64
C VAL A 184 -1.86 28.90 -13.65
N ILE A 185 -2.76 28.45 -14.53
CA ILE A 185 -3.14 27.03 -14.61
C ILE A 185 -1.94 26.15 -15.00
N TYR A 186 -1.16 26.57 -16.00
CA TYR A 186 -0.01 25.78 -16.47
C TYR A 186 1.18 25.80 -15.50
N ASN A 187 1.52 26.96 -14.94
CA ASN A 187 2.81 27.16 -14.29
C ASN A 187 2.74 27.27 -12.76
N ARG A 188 1.56 27.51 -12.18
CA ARG A 188 1.43 27.79 -10.74
C ARG A 188 0.56 26.80 -9.99
N LEU A 189 -0.48 26.25 -10.61
CA LEU A 189 -1.34 25.28 -9.94
C LEU A 189 -0.62 23.95 -9.72
N SER A 190 -0.65 23.44 -8.49
CA SER A 190 -0.10 22.12 -8.18
C SER A 190 -0.94 21.01 -8.85
N CYS A 191 -0.35 19.83 -9.08
CA CYS A 191 -1.13 18.70 -9.58
C CYS A 191 -2.26 18.28 -8.65
N SER A 192 -2.11 18.50 -7.34
CA SER A 192 -3.19 18.26 -6.38
C SER A 192 -4.39 19.14 -6.71
N SER A 193 -4.14 20.45 -6.89
CA SER A 193 -5.19 21.41 -7.22
C SER A 193 -5.85 21.14 -8.57
N ILE A 194 -5.08 20.66 -9.56
CA ILE A 194 -5.62 20.29 -10.87
C ILE A 194 -6.58 19.11 -10.78
N LEU A 195 -6.25 18.11 -9.96
CA LEU A 195 -7.15 16.99 -9.72
C LEU A 195 -8.35 17.37 -8.85
N ASP A 196 -8.20 18.33 -7.93
CA ASP A 196 -9.36 18.89 -7.23
C ASP A 196 -10.32 19.55 -8.25
N PHE A 197 -9.80 20.31 -9.23
CA PHE A 197 -10.65 20.83 -10.32
C PHE A 197 -11.34 19.72 -11.09
N MET A 198 -10.68 18.58 -11.33
CA MET A 198 -11.29 17.41 -11.97
C MET A 198 -12.48 16.91 -11.16
N ASP A 199 -12.32 16.75 -9.84
CA ASP A 199 -13.38 16.33 -8.90
C ASP A 199 -14.57 17.31 -8.89
N TYR A 200 -14.34 18.61 -9.14
CA TYR A 200 -15.39 19.64 -9.11
C TYR A 200 -16.06 19.92 -10.46
N LEU A 201 -15.33 19.78 -11.57
CA LEU A 201 -15.77 20.17 -12.92
C LEU A 201 -16.34 19.00 -13.72
N GLU A 202 -15.85 17.77 -13.50
CA GLU A 202 -16.44 16.60 -14.14
C GLU A 202 -17.68 16.16 -13.36
N PRO A 203 -18.87 16.12 -14.00
CA PRO A 203 -20.07 15.66 -13.31
C PRO A 203 -19.93 14.18 -12.98
N THR A 204 -19.99 13.85 -11.68
CA THR A 204 -19.97 12.49 -11.13
C THR A 204 -21.20 11.65 -11.49
N THR A 205 -22.21 12.27 -12.11
CA THR A 205 -23.40 11.60 -12.59
C THR A 205 -23.58 11.80 -14.09
N ARG A 206 -23.61 10.70 -14.83
CA ARG A 206 -24.49 10.62 -16.00
C ARG A 206 -25.57 9.56 -15.74
N PRO A 207 -26.80 9.77 -16.23
CA PRO A 207 -27.98 8.92 -16.04
C PRO A 207 -27.88 7.55 -16.72
N PHE A 208 -26.68 7.07 -17.07
CA PHE A 208 -26.47 5.78 -17.71
C PHE A 208 -26.44 4.64 -16.68
N ARG A 209 -27.44 4.62 -15.81
CA ARG A 209 -28.03 3.36 -15.38
C ARG A 209 -28.41 2.65 -16.68
N ARG A 210 -27.71 1.55 -16.96
CA ARG A 210 -27.99 0.60 -18.04
C ARG A 210 -29.50 0.55 -18.31
N ARG A 211 -29.91 0.91 -19.53
CA ARG A 211 -31.28 0.86 -20.05
C ARG A 211 -31.98 -0.44 -19.62
N GLU A 212 -32.87 -0.35 -18.65
CA GLU A 212 -34.13 -1.08 -18.64
C GLU A 212 -35.18 -0.06 -18.20
N ASN A 213 -36.05 0.33 -19.14
CA ASN A 213 -37.18 1.25 -18.99
C ASN A 213 -36.85 2.76 -19.01
N PHE A 214 -36.54 3.26 -20.21
CA PHE A 214 -36.60 4.69 -20.51
C PHE A 214 -38.06 5.04 -20.87
N ASP A 215 -38.76 5.66 -19.93
CA ASP A 215 -40.12 6.18 -20.13
C ASP A 215 -40.04 7.52 -20.88
N TYR A 216 -40.52 7.54 -22.13
CA TYR A 216 -40.54 8.73 -23.00
C TYR A 216 -41.60 9.77 -22.57
N SER A 217 -42.37 9.52 -21.51
CA SER A 217 -43.53 10.32 -21.13
C SER A 217 -43.24 11.50 -20.21
N ARG A 218 -41.99 11.71 -19.75
CA ARG A 218 -41.67 12.82 -18.83
C ARG A 218 -41.31 14.11 -19.59
N PRO A 219 -42.06 15.21 -19.40
CA PRO A 219 -41.73 16.51 -19.96
C PRO A 219 -40.59 17.12 -19.16
N TYR A 220 -39.42 17.29 -19.78
CA TYR A 220 -38.31 18.18 -19.38
C TYR A 220 -38.12 18.33 -17.85
N GLU A 221 -38.07 17.22 -17.14
CA GLU A 221 -37.52 17.21 -15.78
C GLU A 221 -36.03 17.44 -16.00
N GLU A 222 -35.59 18.64 -15.60
CA GLU A 222 -34.19 19.02 -15.45
C GLU A 222 -33.46 17.77 -14.97
N ARG A 223 -32.60 17.19 -15.83
CA ARG A 223 -31.82 16.02 -15.42
C ARG A 223 -30.99 16.53 -14.27
N ASP A 224 -31.46 16.24 -13.06
CA ASP A 224 -30.73 16.50 -11.85
C ASP A 224 -29.43 15.71 -12.02
N PHE A 225 -28.41 16.39 -12.53
CA PHE A 225 -27.02 16.08 -12.25
C PHE A 225 -26.91 16.23 -10.74
N THR A 226 -27.47 15.25 -10.02
CA THR A 226 -27.28 15.08 -8.59
C THR A 226 -25.79 14.94 -8.48
N ARG A 227 -25.18 16.03 -8.01
CA ARG A 227 -23.74 16.16 -7.84
C ARG A 227 -23.38 15.07 -6.84
N GLY A 228 -22.88 13.94 -7.35
CA GLY A 228 -22.57 12.76 -6.56
C GLY A 228 -21.48 13.08 -5.53
N ASP A 229 -21.28 12.17 -4.59
CA ASP A 229 -20.36 12.36 -3.48
C ASP A 229 -18.96 12.77 -3.98
N PHE A 230 -18.50 13.95 -3.54
CA PHE A 230 -17.15 14.40 -3.83
C PHE A 230 -16.16 13.50 -3.11
N ILE A 231 -15.26 12.89 -3.87
CA ILE A 231 -14.04 12.34 -3.29
C ILE A 231 -12.93 13.37 -3.41
N ASN A 232 -11.94 13.29 -2.52
CA ASN A 232 -10.69 14.03 -2.70
C ASN A 232 -9.70 13.10 -3.40
N THR A 233 -9.76 13.09 -4.72
CA THR A 233 -8.93 12.21 -5.55
C THR A 233 -7.46 12.52 -5.38
N ALA A 234 -7.12 13.81 -5.33
CA ALA A 234 -5.76 14.28 -5.16
C ALA A 234 -5.12 13.76 -3.87
N ALA A 235 -5.79 13.94 -2.74
CA ALA A 235 -5.33 13.48 -1.43
C ALA A 235 -5.22 11.96 -1.39
N SER A 236 -6.20 11.25 -1.95
CA SER A 236 -6.17 9.79 -2.02
C SER A 236 -4.94 9.29 -2.80
N LEU A 237 -4.72 9.79 -4.02
CA LEU A 237 -3.56 9.39 -4.82
C LEU A 237 -2.22 9.81 -4.20
N LEU A 238 -2.13 11.00 -3.61
CA LEU A 238 -0.92 11.43 -2.90
C LEU A 238 -0.62 10.54 -1.69
N LEU A 239 -1.63 10.18 -0.90
CA LEU A 239 -1.46 9.23 0.20
C LEU A 239 -0.99 7.85 -0.31
N ALA A 240 -1.55 7.37 -1.42
CA ALA A 240 -1.08 6.14 -2.05
C ALA A 240 0.39 6.25 -2.51
N ILE A 241 0.79 7.37 -3.12
CA ILE A 241 2.19 7.63 -3.52
C ILE A 241 3.10 7.61 -2.30
N PHE A 242 2.82 8.43 -1.28
CA PHE A 242 3.66 8.53 -0.08
C PHE A 242 3.79 7.18 0.63
N THR A 243 2.66 6.48 0.84
CA THR A 243 2.68 5.20 1.53
C THR A 243 3.40 4.12 0.73
N SER A 244 3.29 4.10 -0.60
CA SER A 244 4.01 3.15 -1.46
C SER A 244 5.53 3.33 -1.40
N TRP A 245 6.02 4.57 -1.42
CA TRP A 245 7.45 4.87 -1.29
C TRP A 245 8.01 4.52 0.08
N ILE A 246 7.27 4.84 1.15
CA ILE A 246 7.65 4.46 2.52
C ILE A 246 7.66 2.92 2.65
N ASN A 247 6.67 2.24 2.08
CA ASN A 247 6.60 0.78 2.10
C ASN A 247 7.77 0.15 1.34
N CYS A 248 8.17 0.71 0.19
CA CYS A 248 9.37 0.30 -0.54
C CYS A 248 10.64 0.39 0.33
N ALA A 249 10.82 1.51 1.04
CA ALA A 249 11.95 1.67 1.96
C ALA A 249 11.88 0.66 3.12
N LEU A 250 10.69 0.40 3.68
CA LEU A 250 10.50 -0.62 4.71
C LEU A 250 10.88 -2.02 4.24
N TRP A 251 10.51 -2.42 3.02
CA TRP A 251 10.91 -3.71 2.47
C TRP A 251 12.42 -3.82 2.28
N GLY A 252 13.10 -2.73 1.93
CA GLY A 252 14.56 -2.66 1.96
C GLY A 252 15.13 -2.97 3.36
N LEU A 253 14.57 -2.36 4.41
CA LEU A 253 14.97 -2.63 5.80
C LEU A 253 14.68 -4.07 6.22
N ILE A 254 13.52 -4.62 5.84
CA ILE A 254 13.13 -6.00 6.12
C ILE A 254 14.13 -6.97 5.49
N VAL A 255 14.51 -6.77 4.23
CA VAL A 255 15.50 -7.60 3.52
C VAL A 255 16.85 -7.56 4.25
N ILE A 256 17.32 -6.37 4.64
CA ILE A 256 18.57 -6.20 5.38
C ILE A 256 18.52 -6.99 6.70
N HIS A 257 17.45 -6.85 7.48
CA HIS A 257 17.32 -7.55 8.77
C HIS A 257 17.26 -9.08 8.59
N ASN A 258 16.55 -9.58 7.57
CA ASN A 258 16.51 -11.01 7.25
C ASN A 258 17.88 -11.54 6.81
N PHE A 259 18.65 -10.77 6.03
CA PHE A 259 20.01 -11.16 5.62
C PHE A 259 20.97 -11.23 6.81
N VAL A 260 20.89 -10.28 7.73
CA VAL A 260 21.68 -10.30 8.98
C VAL A 260 21.33 -11.52 9.82
N LEU A 261 20.05 -11.88 9.96
CA LEU A 261 19.63 -13.09 10.65
C LEU A 261 20.10 -14.37 9.95
N ALA A 262 20.04 -14.41 8.62
CA ALA A 262 20.57 -15.53 7.84
C ALA A 262 22.07 -15.74 8.08
N LYS A 263 22.85 -14.65 8.11
CA LYS A 263 24.29 -14.68 8.40
C LYS A 263 24.57 -15.19 9.82
N LEU A 264 23.85 -14.69 10.82
CA LEU A 264 23.97 -15.12 12.22
C LEU A 264 23.56 -16.58 12.44
N ALA A 265 22.55 -17.06 11.71
CA ALA A 265 22.12 -18.46 11.76
C ALA A 265 23.18 -19.37 11.12
N ARG A 266 23.78 -18.95 10.00
CA ARG A 266 24.84 -19.72 9.32
C ARG A 266 26.11 -19.83 10.15
N SER A 267 26.57 -18.74 10.79
CA SER A 267 27.79 -18.76 11.60
C SER A 267 27.70 -19.71 12.80
N ARG A 268 26.50 -19.86 13.38
CA ARG A 268 26.27 -20.77 14.51
C ARG A 268 26.28 -22.25 14.09
N ASN A 269 25.77 -22.56 12.90
CA ASN A 269 25.79 -23.93 12.37
C ASN A 269 27.20 -24.38 11.94
N THR A 270 28.11 -23.44 11.68
CA THR A 270 29.51 -23.74 11.31
C THR A 270 30.45 -23.89 12.51
N GLY A 271 29.96 -23.77 13.76
CA GLY A 271 30.72 -24.18 14.95
C GLY A 271 32.12 -23.56 15.10
N ILE A 272 32.23 -22.24 14.90
CA ILE A 272 33.38 -21.44 15.35
C ILE A 272 32.87 -20.44 16.38
#